data_AF-A0A949I8D7-F1
#
_entry.id   AF-A0A949I8D7-F1
#
_cell.length_a   1.000
_cell.length_b   1.000
_cell.length_c   1.000
_cell.angle_alpha   90.00
_cell.angle_beta   90.00
_cell.angle_gamma   90.00
#
_symmetry.space_group_name_H-M   'P 1'
#
loop_
_entity.id
_entity.type
_entity.pdbx_description
1 polymer ?
#
loop_
_entity_poly.entity_id
_entity_poly.type
_entity_poly.pdbx_seq_one_letter_code
_entity_poly.pdbx_strand_id
1 'polypeptide(L)'
;AMNTSLGAHIDRFARVVESVRWLADQLLNRAALALILLWLTARAIRRASRDSAAADAAVAPGDSSPARDMATPAPVHDDARALLLLAGAVPLAFTFALGLLTGADLQLQWGTAFLLFVVPAVMELAPAGFWRRVDLRRMFVAFAVIQSLLIIQNHLASPHSPVAALRDHHWRTFDSQALAQQVAPAARAALGGPIRVIVGNTGEAGSVSLRLPEHPLVLIDGNYAASPWLSPQRVAQCGALVLDVARGLPGEHPLGPPFVGRAWHVVPPQGGGCN
;
A
#
# COMPACT_ATOMS: atom_id res chain seq x y z
N ALA A 1 -7.57 -20.86 13.64
CA ALA A 1 -8.67 -19.88 13.70
C ALA A 1 -9.03 -19.48 12.27
N MET A 2 -10.32 -19.33 11.96
CA MET A 2 -10.78 -19.04 10.60
C MET A 2 -10.38 -17.60 10.22
N ASN A 3 -9.39 -17.46 9.35
CA ASN A 3 -9.14 -16.19 8.67
C ASN A 3 -10.10 -16.12 7.47
N THR A 4 -11.41 -16.00 7.75
CA THR A 4 -12.39 -15.58 6.76
C THR A 4 -12.09 -14.12 6.39
N SER A 5 -12.26 -13.74 5.13
CA SER A 5 -12.15 -12.33 4.67
C SER A 5 -13.02 -11.36 5.49
N LEU A 6 -14.00 -11.88 6.23
CA LEU A 6 -14.75 -11.21 7.28
C LEU A 6 -14.11 -11.53 8.65
N GLY A 7 -13.44 -10.55 9.26
CA GLY A 7 -12.81 -10.65 10.56
C GLY A 7 -13.79 -10.59 11.73
N ALA A 8 -14.82 -11.46 11.72
CA ALA A 8 -15.80 -11.55 12.80
C ALA A 8 -15.15 -11.86 14.17
N HIS A 9 -13.95 -12.45 14.16
CA HIS A 9 -13.14 -12.79 15.33
C HIS A 9 -12.16 -11.68 15.77
N ILE A 10 -12.01 -10.60 15.00
CA ILE A 10 -11.08 -9.50 15.32
C ILE A 10 -11.70 -8.61 16.39
N ASP A 11 -10.91 -8.23 17.39
CA ASP A 11 -11.32 -7.31 18.45
C ASP A 11 -11.78 -5.96 17.89
N ARG A 12 -12.78 -5.33 18.53
CA ARG A 12 -13.37 -4.07 18.03
C ARG A 12 -12.33 -2.95 17.93
N PHE A 13 -11.37 -2.92 18.84
CA PHE A 13 -10.29 -1.93 18.80
C PHE A 13 -9.34 -2.19 17.63
N ALA A 14 -8.97 -3.45 17.39
CA ALA A 14 -8.14 -3.83 16.24
C ALA A 14 -8.81 -3.44 14.91
N ARG A 15 -10.13 -3.62 14.77
CA ARG A 15 -10.87 -3.18 13.56
C ARG A 15 -10.77 -1.67 13.33
N VAL A 16 -10.88 -0.86 14.39
CA VAL A 16 -10.73 0.60 14.31
C VAL A 16 -9.32 0.95 13.85
N VAL A 17 -8.30 0.35 14.48
CA VAL A 17 -6.89 0.62 14.15
C VAL A 17 -6.59 0.27 12.70
N GLU A 18 -7.03 -0.90 12.23
CA GLU A 18 -6.82 -1.35 10.85
C GLU A 18 -7.55 -0.46 9.84
N SER A 19 -8.81 -0.09 10.12
CA SER A 19 -9.59 0.79 9.24
C SER A 19 -9.00 2.21 9.18
N VAL A 20 -8.56 2.75 10.32
CA VAL A 20 -7.89 4.07 10.38
C VAL A 20 -6.55 4.02 9.67
N ARG A 21 -5.77 2.95 9.86
CA ARG A 21 -4.51 2.75 9.15
C ARG A 21 -4.73 2.69 7.64
N TRP A 22 -5.76 1.98 7.18
CA TRP A 22 -6.13 1.92 5.77
C TRP A 22 -6.48 3.32 5.23
N LEU A 23 -7.33 4.08 5.92
CA LEU A 23 -7.72 5.42 5.49
C LEU A 23 -6.54 6.40 5.49
N ALA A 24 -5.68 6.31 6.51
CA ALA A 24 -4.45 7.08 6.60
C ALA A 24 -3.49 6.73 5.44
N ASP A 25 -3.35 5.47 5.04
CA ASP A 25 -2.57 5.09 3.86
C ASP A 25 -3.14 5.73 2.58
N GLN A 26 -4.47 5.70 2.40
CA GLN A 26 -5.10 6.32 1.23
C GLN A 26 -4.82 7.82 1.15
N LEU A 27 -4.97 8.55 2.25
CA LEU A 27 -4.88 10.02 2.26
C LEU A 27 -3.45 10.56 2.44
N LEU A 28 -2.68 9.94 3.34
CA LEU A 28 -1.38 10.44 3.81
C LEU A 28 -0.18 9.74 3.17
N ASN A 29 -0.39 8.62 2.48
CA ASN A 29 0.66 7.98 1.69
C ASN A 29 0.37 8.15 0.18
N ARG A 30 -0.79 7.67 -0.27
CA ARG A 30 -1.12 7.61 -1.71
C ARG A 30 -1.57 8.93 -2.31
N ALA A 31 -2.48 9.65 -1.64
CA ALA A 31 -2.98 10.95 -2.10
C ALA A 31 -2.14 12.15 -1.62
N ALA A 32 -1.16 11.92 -0.74
CA ALA A 32 -0.46 12.98 -0.02
C ALA A 32 0.20 14.01 -0.95
N LEU A 33 0.87 13.57 -2.01
CA LEU A 33 1.50 14.49 -2.96
C LEU A 33 0.49 15.47 -3.56
N ALA A 34 -0.65 14.95 -4.01
CA ALA A 34 -1.68 15.76 -4.63
C ALA A 34 -2.29 16.74 -3.63
N LEU A 35 -2.56 16.29 -2.40
CA LEU A 35 -3.10 17.12 -1.32
C LEU A 35 -2.12 18.19 -0.85
N ILE A 36 -0.82 17.87 -0.74
CA ILE A 36 0.25 18.83 -0.41
C ILE A 36 0.37 19.89 -1.49
N LEU A 37 0.39 19.49 -2.76
CA LEU A 37 0.46 20.43 -3.88
C LEU A 37 -0.78 21.36 -3.92
N LEU A 38 -1.96 20.80 -3.67
CA LEU A 38 -3.20 21.55 -3.59
C LEU A 38 -3.17 22.55 -2.42
N TRP A 39 -2.69 22.12 -1.25
CA TRP A 39 -2.53 22.96 -0.07
C TRP A 39 -1.52 24.10 -0.28
N LEU A 40 -0.36 23.81 -0.86
CA LEU A 40 0.66 24.81 -1.18
C LEU A 40 0.12 25.85 -2.15
N THR A 41 -0.61 25.41 -3.18
CA THR A 41 -1.26 26.29 -4.16
C THR A 41 -2.32 27.17 -3.50
N ALA A 42 -3.21 26.59 -2.68
CA ALA A 42 -4.22 27.36 -1.94
C ALA A 42 -3.58 28.40 -1.01
N ARG A 43 -2.49 28.04 -0.32
CA ARG A 43 -1.73 28.94 0.56
C ARG A 43 -1.08 30.07 -0.23
N ALA A 44 -0.54 29.80 -1.42
CA ALA A 44 0.03 30.82 -2.31
C ALA A 44 -1.03 31.83 -2.79
N ILE A 45 -2.20 31.34 -3.23
CA ILE A 45 -3.33 32.20 -3.65
C ILE A 45 -3.80 33.10 -2.51
N ARG A 46 -3.95 32.54 -1.29
CA ARG A 46 -4.38 33.30 -0.12
C ARG A 46 -3.36 34.35 0.30
N ARG A 47 -2.06 34.09 0.18
CA ARG A 47 -1.00 35.09 0.46
C ARG A 47 -1.02 36.21 -0.57
N ALA A 48 -1.01 35.88 -1.86
CA ALA A 48 -1.07 36.89 -2.92
C ALA A 48 -2.30 37.80 -2.80
N SER A 49 -3.47 37.24 -2.45
CA SER A 49 -4.69 38.01 -2.24
C SER A 49 -4.60 38.96 -1.03
N ARG A 50 -3.86 38.59 0.02
CA ARG A 50 -3.62 39.45 1.19
C ARG A 50 -2.62 40.55 0.88
N ASP A 51 -1.56 40.25 0.15
CA ASP A 51 -0.53 41.21 -0.23
C ASP A 51 -1.12 42.29 -1.15
N SER A 52 -1.96 41.91 -2.12
CA SER A 52 -2.71 42.86 -2.95
C SER A 52 -3.66 43.73 -2.12
N ALA A 53 -4.45 43.13 -1.21
CA ALA A 53 -5.36 43.90 -0.36
C ALA A 53 -4.64 44.86 0.58
N ALA A 54 -3.45 44.49 1.09
CA ALA A 54 -2.62 45.36 1.91
C ALA A 54 -2.00 46.51 1.09
N ALA A 55 -1.61 46.24 -0.16
CA ALA A 55 -1.12 47.27 -1.09
C ALA A 55 -2.23 48.25 -1.47
N ASP A 56 -3.45 47.76 -1.78
CA ASP A 56 -4.60 48.60 -2.12
C ASP A 56 -5.03 49.47 -0.91
N ALA A 57 -5.00 48.91 0.31
CA ALA A 57 -5.31 49.65 1.53
C ALA A 57 -4.26 50.73 1.87
N ALA A 58 -3.01 50.57 1.43
CA ALA A 58 -1.97 51.58 1.58
C ALA A 58 -2.08 52.74 0.57
N VAL A 59 -2.88 52.57 -0.50
CA VAL A 59 -2.96 53.52 -1.63
C VAL A 59 -4.24 54.39 -1.61
N ALA A 60 -5.29 54.04 -0.86
CA ALA A 60 -6.58 54.74 -0.99
C ALA A 60 -6.85 55.88 0.02
N PRO A 61 -7.04 57.12 -0.48
CA PRO A 61 -8.15 57.98 -0.08
C PRO A 61 -9.20 58.06 -1.21
N GLY A 62 -10.46 57.76 -0.87
CA GLY A 62 -11.69 58.25 -1.51
C GLY A 62 -11.96 57.90 -2.99
N ASP A 63 -12.74 56.86 -3.25
CA ASP A 63 -14.09 56.96 -3.85
C ASP A 63 -14.62 55.55 -4.22
N SER A 64 -15.80 55.21 -3.70
CA SER A 64 -16.50 53.96 -4.02
C SER A 64 -17.88 54.28 -4.57
N SER A 65 -18.07 54.10 -5.88
CA SER A 65 -19.38 54.05 -6.51
C SER A 65 -19.73 52.60 -6.86
N PRO A 66 -20.91 52.07 -6.47
CA PRO A 66 -21.28 50.69 -6.77
C PRO A 66 -22.12 50.63 -8.04
N ALA A 67 -21.64 49.95 -9.08
CA ALA A 67 -22.48 49.50 -10.18
C ALA A 67 -22.44 47.96 -10.23
N ARG A 68 -23.47 47.36 -9.62
CA ARG A 68 -23.89 45.98 -9.84
C ARG A 68 -24.56 45.92 -11.21
N ASP A 69 -24.04 45.09 -12.11
CA ASP A 69 -24.85 44.48 -13.15
C ASP A 69 -24.83 42.96 -12.98
N MET A 70 -26.03 42.45 -12.74
CA MET A 70 -26.34 41.09 -12.35
C MET A 70 -26.71 40.31 -13.61
N ALA A 71 -25.77 39.55 -14.14
CA ALA A 71 -26.06 38.46 -15.08
C ALA A 71 -25.93 37.15 -14.31
N THR A 72 -27.06 36.61 -13.86
CA THR A 72 -27.14 35.31 -13.18
C THR A 72 -26.94 34.18 -14.20
N PRO A 73 -25.88 33.36 -14.13
CA PRO A 73 -25.78 32.15 -14.94
C PRO A 73 -26.71 31.08 -14.36
N ALA A 74 -27.40 30.35 -15.23
CA ALA A 74 -28.32 29.27 -14.88
C ALA A 74 -27.67 28.16 -14.01
N PRO A 75 -28.45 27.45 -13.16
CA PRO A 75 -27.96 26.45 -12.21
C PRO A 75 -27.63 25.14 -12.93
N VAL A 76 -26.45 25.05 -13.52
CA VAL A 76 -25.90 23.79 -14.08
C VAL A 76 -24.79 23.21 -13.18
N HIS A 77 -24.49 23.87 -12.05
CA HIS A 77 -23.35 23.54 -11.21
C HIS A 77 -23.61 22.53 -10.07
N ASP A 78 -24.86 22.28 -9.65
CA ASP A 78 -25.12 21.51 -8.43
C ASP A 78 -24.92 19.99 -8.62
N ASP A 79 -25.37 19.42 -9.74
CA ASP A 79 -25.27 17.98 -9.97
C ASP A 79 -23.83 17.52 -10.24
N ALA A 80 -23.07 18.31 -11.01
CA ALA A 80 -21.66 18.01 -11.28
C ALA A 80 -20.81 18.11 -10.00
N ARG A 81 -21.09 19.12 -9.16
CA ARG A 81 -20.45 19.26 -7.85
C ARG A 81 -20.80 18.11 -6.92
N ALA A 82 -22.07 17.73 -6.84
CA ALA A 82 -22.53 16.59 -6.06
C ALA A 82 -21.85 15.29 -6.53
N LEU A 83 -21.76 15.07 -7.84
CA LEU A 83 -21.08 13.92 -8.42
C LEU A 83 -19.61 13.85 -8.00
N LEU A 84 -18.86 14.96 -8.08
CA LEU A 84 -17.45 15.00 -7.67
C LEU A 84 -17.28 14.72 -6.17
N LEU A 85 -18.11 15.33 -5.33
CA LEU A 85 -18.08 15.11 -3.87
C LEU A 85 -18.41 13.67 -3.52
N LEU A 86 -19.45 13.10 -4.13
CA LEU A 86 -19.84 11.71 -3.92
C LEU A 86 -18.77 10.75 -4.42
N ALA A 87 -18.23 10.96 -5.62
CA ALA A 87 -17.18 10.11 -6.21
C ALA A 87 -15.87 10.14 -5.40
N GLY A 88 -15.51 11.30 -4.83
CA GLY A 88 -14.31 11.44 -4.01
C GLY A 88 -14.46 10.93 -2.57
N ALA A 89 -15.65 11.05 -1.97
CA ALA A 89 -15.87 10.74 -0.56
C ALA A 89 -16.52 9.37 -0.31
N VAL A 90 -17.57 9.01 -1.08
CA VAL A 90 -18.41 7.84 -0.78
C VAL A 90 -17.65 6.53 -0.87
N PRO A 91 -16.84 6.24 -1.91
CA PRO A 91 -16.13 4.96 -1.99
C PRO A 91 -15.13 4.76 -0.84
N LEU A 92 -14.43 5.83 -0.43
CA LEU A 92 -13.50 5.81 0.70
C LEU A 92 -14.25 5.62 2.03
N ALA A 93 -15.33 6.38 2.24
CA ALA A 93 -16.15 6.27 3.45
C ALA A 93 -16.82 4.90 3.55
N PHE A 94 -17.32 4.36 2.44
CA PHE A 94 -17.94 3.04 2.37
C PHE A 94 -16.93 1.93 2.68
N THR A 95 -15.75 1.97 2.07
CA THR A 95 -14.71 0.95 2.32
C THR A 95 -14.19 1.01 3.75
N PHE A 96 -14.00 2.23 4.29
CA PHE A 96 -13.67 2.43 5.70
C PHE A 96 -14.77 1.88 6.63
N ALA A 97 -16.04 2.18 6.34
CA ALA A 97 -17.18 1.66 7.10
C ALA A 97 -17.29 0.14 7.01
N LEU A 98 -16.99 -0.45 5.86
CA LEU A 98 -16.95 -1.90 5.68
C LEU A 98 -15.92 -2.53 6.62
N GLY A 99 -14.67 -2.03 6.63
CA GLY A 99 -13.65 -2.50 7.56
C GLY A 99 -14.07 -2.35 9.02
N LEU A 100 -14.64 -1.21 9.37
CA LEU A 100 -15.07 -0.92 10.74
C LEU A 100 -16.22 -1.84 11.21
N LEU A 101 -17.22 -2.05 10.36
CA LEU A 101 -18.44 -2.80 10.70
C LEU A 101 -18.22 -4.32 10.62
N THR A 102 -17.54 -4.80 9.57
CA THR A 102 -17.40 -6.24 9.33
C THR A 102 -16.07 -6.82 9.78
N GLY A 103 -15.09 -5.97 10.11
CA GLY A 103 -13.71 -6.41 10.33
C GLY A 103 -13.08 -6.98 9.07
N ALA A 104 -13.51 -6.52 7.88
CA ALA A 104 -12.93 -7.00 6.64
C ALA A 104 -11.45 -6.63 6.56
N ASP A 105 -10.61 -7.57 6.11
CA ASP A 105 -9.21 -7.27 5.81
C ASP A 105 -9.15 -6.36 4.57
N LEU A 106 -8.97 -5.06 4.83
CA LEU A 106 -9.02 -4.03 3.81
C LEU A 106 -7.72 -4.02 3.01
N GLN A 107 -7.78 -4.51 1.77
CA GLN A 107 -6.63 -4.41 0.88
C GLN A 107 -6.35 -2.93 0.55
N LEU A 108 -5.07 -2.54 0.65
CA LEU A 108 -4.63 -1.15 0.43
C LEU A 108 -4.93 -0.66 -1.00
N GLN A 109 -5.15 -1.54 -1.96
CA GLN A 109 -5.47 -1.20 -3.35
C GLN A 109 -6.94 -0.86 -3.59
N TRP A 110 -7.86 -1.17 -2.66
CA TRP A 110 -9.29 -0.93 -2.88
C TRP A 110 -9.65 0.56 -2.97
N GLY A 111 -8.84 1.45 -2.38
CA GLY A 111 -9.08 2.89 -2.41
C GLY A 111 -8.47 3.62 -3.60
N THR A 112 -7.48 3.04 -4.29
CA THR A 112 -6.61 3.79 -5.22
C THR A 112 -7.34 4.36 -6.43
N ALA A 113 -8.26 3.60 -7.01
CA ALA A 113 -9.01 4.04 -8.18
C ALA A 113 -9.84 5.31 -7.90
N PHE A 114 -10.32 5.46 -6.66
CA PHE A 114 -11.16 6.57 -6.24
C PHE A 114 -10.36 7.81 -5.84
N LEU A 115 -9.05 7.69 -5.60
CA LEU A 115 -8.19 8.82 -5.26
C LEU A 115 -8.13 9.88 -6.37
N LEU A 116 -8.36 9.49 -7.62
CA LEU A 116 -8.48 10.43 -8.74
C LEU A 116 -9.58 11.47 -8.51
N PHE A 117 -10.66 11.09 -7.81
CA PHE A 117 -11.79 11.98 -7.52
C PHE A 117 -11.66 12.75 -6.21
N VAL A 118 -10.71 12.38 -5.34
CA VAL A 118 -10.47 13.10 -4.08
C VAL A 118 -9.99 14.53 -4.33
N VAL A 119 -9.06 14.72 -5.28
CA VAL A 119 -8.53 16.05 -5.61
C VAL A 119 -9.62 17.01 -6.11
N PRO A 120 -10.42 16.67 -7.15
CA PRO A 120 -11.49 17.54 -7.59
C PRO A 120 -12.57 17.72 -6.51
N ALA A 121 -12.90 16.69 -5.72
CA ALA A 121 -13.82 16.84 -4.59
C ALA A 121 -13.33 17.88 -3.57
N VAL A 122 -12.04 17.88 -3.23
CA VAL A 122 -11.44 18.88 -2.33
C VAL A 122 -11.40 20.27 -2.97
N MET A 123 -11.18 20.36 -4.28
CA MET A 123 -11.22 21.64 -5.02
C MET A 123 -12.60 22.30 -4.97
N GLU A 124 -13.68 21.51 -5.04
CA GLU A 124 -15.09 21.96 -4.95
C GLU A 124 -15.50 22.49 -3.56
N LEU A 125 -14.66 22.30 -2.53
CA LEU A 125 -14.85 22.90 -1.21
C LEU A 125 -14.40 24.38 -1.18
N ALA A 126 -13.65 24.83 -2.19
CA ALA A 126 -13.22 26.23 -2.28
C ALA A 126 -14.32 27.12 -2.89
N PRO A 127 -14.32 28.44 -2.61
CA PRO A 127 -15.25 29.37 -3.24
C PRO A 127 -15.12 29.38 -4.77
N ALA A 128 -16.24 29.65 -5.46
CA ALA A 128 -16.27 29.76 -6.91
C ALA A 128 -15.18 30.72 -7.44
N GLY A 129 -14.43 30.27 -8.44
CA GLY A 129 -13.36 31.05 -9.05
C GLY A 129 -12.06 31.15 -8.23
N PHE A 130 -11.98 30.54 -7.04
CA PHE A 130 -10.75 30.54 -6.22
C PHE A 130 -9.54 30.01 -7.01
N TRP A 131 -9.72 28.89 -7.72
CA TRP A 131 -8.67 28.24 -8.50
C TRP A 131 -8.34 28.92 -9.84
N ARG A 132 -9.10 29.93 -10.28
CA ARG A 132 -8.75 30.70 -11.49
C ARG A 132 -7.47 31.54 -11.32
N ARG A 133 -7.05 31.74 -10.07
CA ARG A 133 -5.86 32.53 -9.69
C ARG A 133 -4.58 31.69 -9.61
N VAL A 134 -4.63 30.43 -10.04
CA VAL A 134 -3.48 29.51 -9.99
C VAL A 134 -2.40 29.96 -10.98
N ASP A 135 -1.17 30.09 -10.50
CA ASP A 135 0.02 30.19 -11.34
C ASP A 135 0.49 28.78 -11.71
N LEU A 136 0.17 28.35 -12.93
CA LEU A 136 0.50 27.00 -13.43
C LEU A 136 2.01 26.74 -13.46
N ARG A 137 2.83 27.77 -13.70
CA ARG A 137 4.29 27.61 -13.73
C ARG A 137 4.81 27.29 -12.33
N ARG A 138 4.37 28.02 -11.31
CA ARG A 138 4.73 27.72 -9.91
C ARG A 138 4.24 26.35 -9.48
N MET A 139 3.01 25.98 -9.87
CA MET A 139 2.44 24.65 -9.58
C MET A 139 3.29 23.55 -10.22
N PHE A 140 3.70 23.71 -11.48
CA PHE A 140 4.55 22.75 -12.18
C PHE A 140 5.93 22.61 -11.53
N VAL A 141 6.55 23.72 -11.13
CA VAL A 141 7.83 23.69 -10.40
C VAL A 141 7.68 22.97 -9.07
N ALA A 142 6.63 23.27 -8.29
CA ALA A 142 6.37 22.59 -7.02
C ALA A 142 6.15 21.08 -7.22
N PHE A 143 5.37 20.70 -8.23
CA PHE A 143 5.18 19.31 -8.62
C PHE A 143 6.51 18.63 -8.97
N ALA A 144 7.32 19.24 -9.83
CA ALA A 144 8.61 18.69 -10.25
C ALA A 144 9.58 18.49 -9.07
N VAL A 145 9.62 19.45 -8.13
CA VAL A 145 10.43 19.35 -6.91
C VAL A 145 9.96 18.20 -6.04
N ILE A 146 8.67 18.11 -5.73
CA ILE A 146 8.13 17.05 -4.87
C ILE A 146 8.35 15.68 -5.53
N GLN A 147 8.08 15.55 -6.83
CA GLN A 147 8.29 14.29 -7.56
C GLN A 147 9.77 13.87 -7.58
N SER A 148 10.68 14.82 -7.79
CA SER A 148 12.12 14.52 -7.75
C SER A 148 12.55 14.03 -6.37
N LEU A 149 12.05 14.65 -5.29
CA LEU A 149 12.31 14.20 -3.92
C LEU A 149 11.79 12.77 -3.67
N LEU A 150 10.59 12.44 -4.16
CA LEU A 150 10.04 11.08 -4.06
C LEU A 150 10.83 10.06 -4.86
N ILE A 151 11.29 10.41 -6.07
CA ILE A 151 12.16 9.54 -6.88
C ILE A 151 13.47 9.26 -6.15
N ILE A 152 14.09 10.30 -5.57
CA ILE A 152 15.31 10.18 -4.76
C ILE A 152 15.05 9.28 -3.55
N GLN A 153 13.97 9.52 -2.82
CA GLN A 153 13.59 8.70 -1.67
C GLN A 153 13.39 7.23 -2.07
N ASN A 154 12.67 6.96 -3.15
CA ASN A 154 12.44 5.62 -3.66
C ASN A 154 13.75 4.94 -4.09
N HIS A 155 14.66 5.68 -4.72
CA HIS A 155 15.98 5.17 -5.09
C HIS A 155 16.83 4.84 -3.85
N LEU A 156 16.82 5.71 -2.83
CA LEU A 156 17.51 5.49 -1.56
C LEU A 156 16.89 4.34 -0.75
N ALA A 157 15.60 4.07 -0.93
CA ALA A 157 14.91 2.91 -0.35
C ALA A 157 15.14 1.61 -1.15
N SER A 158 15.67 1.70 -2.37
CA SER A 158 15.80 0.54 -3.25
C SER A 158 16.93 -0.42 -2.80
N PRO A 159 16.94 -1.68 -3.27
CA PRO A 159 18.03 -2.64 -2.99
C PRO A 159 19.39 -2.17 -3.49
N HIS A 160 19.38 -1.38 -4.56
CA HIS A 160 20.57 -0.79 -5.16
C HIS A 160 21.02 0.48 -4.43
N SER A 161 20.39 0.83 -3.30
CA SER A 161 20.74 2.01 -2.54
C SER A 161 22.21 1.95 -2.10
N PRO A 162 22.96 3.07 -2.23
CA PRO A 162 24.30 3.18 -1.67
C PRO A 162 24.28 3.21 -0.13
N VAL A 163 23.12 3.44 0.49
CA VAL A 163 22.96 3.52 1.94
C VAL A 163 22.32 2.24 2.47
N ALA A 164 23.13 1.34 3.03
CA ALA A 164 22.68 0.04 3.52
C ALA A 164 21.53 0.14 4.54
N ALA A 165 21.55 1.16 5.42
CA ALA A 165 20.51 1.37 6.44
C ALA A 165 19.14 1.74 5.88
N LEU A 166 19.06 2.17 4.61
CA LEU A 166 17.81 2.58 3.97
C LEU A 166 17.29 1.52 2.98
N ARG A 167 18.01 0.42 2.76
CA ARG A 167 17.61 -0.62 1.80
C ARG A 167 16.34 -1.32 2.25
N ASP A 168 15.40 -1.43 1.32
CA ASP A 168 14.20 -2.22 1.51
C ASP A 168 14.49 -3.72 1.32
N HIS A 169 14.12 -4.50 2.32
CA HIS A 169 14.21 -5.96 2.36
C HIS A 169 12.88 -6.65 2.02
N HIS A 170 11.93 -5.93 1.42
CA HIS A 170 10.65 -6.47 1.01
C HIS A 170 10.81 -7.68 0.07
N TRP A 171 9.83 -8.60 0.08
CA TRP A 171 9.87 -9.83 -0.73
C TRP A 171 10.11 -9.60 -2.23
N ARG A 172 9.83 -8.40 -2.76
CA ARG A 172 10.07 -8.03 -4.17
C ARG A 172 11.55 -7.94 -4.53
N THR A 173 12.40 -7.76 -3.53
CA THR A 173 13.85 -7.60 -3.67
C THR A 173 14.60 -8.82 -3.14
N PHE A 174 13.84 -9.82 -2.68
CA PHE A 174 14.32 -11.10 -2.20
C PHE A 174 14.85 -11.94 -3.37
N ASP A 175 16.12 -12.35 -3.28
CA ASP A 175 16.73 -13.24 -4.25
C ASP A 175 16.24 -14.69 -4.08
N SER A 176 14.98 -14.90 -4.48
CA SER A 176 14.33 -16.21 -4.48
C SER A 176 15.08 -17.25 -5.28
N GLN A 177 15.83 -16.84 -6.30
CA GLN A 177 16.62 -17.76 -7.12
C GLN A 177 17.86 -18.24 -6.38
N ALA A 178 18.62 -17.32 -5.76
CA ALA A 178 19.74 -17.70 -4.91
C ALA A 178 19.28 -18.56 -3.73
N LEU A 179 18.16 -18.23 -3.08
CA LEU A 179 17.63 -19.06 -1.99
C LEU A 179 17.26 -20.46 -2.47
N ALA A 180 16.52 -20.56 -3.59
CA ALA A 180 16.14 -21.86 -4.15
C ALA A 180 17.37 -22.71 -4.49
N GLN A 181 18.41 -22.11 -5.08
CA GLN A 181 19.65 -22.81 -5.40
C GLN A 181 20.40 -23.29 -4.15
N GLN A 182 20.39 -22.48 -3.08
CA GLN A 182 21.06 -22.81 -1.83
C GLN A 182 20.34 -23.94 -1.06
N VAL A 183 19.00 -23.92 -1.01
CA VAL A 183 18.22 -24.81 -0.15
C VAL A 183 17.81 -26.10 -0.86
N ALA A 184 17.49 -26.05 -2.15
CA ALA A 184 16.85 -27.16 -2.84
C ALA A 184 17.65 -28.47 -2.83
N PRO A 185 18.98 -28.49 -3.04
CA PRO A 185 19.74 -29.74 -3.04
C PRO A 185 19.65 -30.48 -1.70
N ALA A 186 19.86 -29.75 -0.59
CA ALA A 186 19.82 -30.32 0.75
C ALA A 186 18.40 -30.69 1.17
N ALA A 187 17.40 -29.88 0.81
CA ALA A 187 16.00 -30.16 1.09
C ALA A 187 15.50 -31.41 0.35
N ARG A 188 15.86 -31.59 -0.93
CA ARG A 188 15.53 -32.82 -1.69
C ARG A 188 16.15 -34.06 -1.08
N ALA A 189 17.40 -33.96 -0.65
CA ALA A 189 18.09 -35.07 0.02
C ALA A 189 17.39 -35.44 1.34
N ALA A 190 17.02 -34.44 2.15
CA ALA A 190 16.32 -34.64 3.41
C ALA A 190 14.88 -35.16 3.26
N LEU A 191 14.18 -34.74 2.19
CA LEU A 191 12.83 -35.22 1.84
C LEU A 191 12.84 -36.58 1.13
N GLY A 192 14.00 -37.07 0.69
CA GLY A 192 14.11 -38.29 -0.10
C GLY A 192 13.51 -38.19 -1.50
N GLY A 193 13.38 -36.97 -2.06
CA GLY A 193 12.68 -36.76 -3.33
C GLY A 193 12.44 -35.30 -3.71
N PRO A 194 11.61 -35.05 -4.73
CA PRO A 194 11.25 -33.69 -5.15
C PRO A 194 10.57 -32.90 -4.04
N ILE A 195 10.81 -31.58 -4.00
CA ILE A 195 10.11 -30.70 -3.06
C ILE A 195 8.68 -30.51 -3.58
N ARG A 196 7.68 -30.93 -2.82
CA ARG A 196 6.26 -30.87 -3.21
C ARG A 196 5.45 -29.82 -2.44
N VAL A 197 5.89 -29.51 -1.22
CA VAL A 197 5.24 -28.53 -0.35
C VAL A 197 6.31 -27.62 0.26
N ILE A 198 6.05 -26.32 0.25
CA ILE A 198 6.81 -25.33 1.01
C ILE A 198 5.88 -24.68 2.04
N VAL A 199 6.30 -24.62 3.29
CA VAL A 199 5.64 -23.86 4.36
C VAL A 199 6.42 -22.58 4.60
N GLY A 200 5.74 -21.44 4.64
CA GLY A 200 6.37 -20.17 4.97
C GLY A 200 5.51 -18.98 4.58
N ASN A 201 6.10 -17.78 4.67
CA ASN A 201 5.45 -16.54 4.29
C ASN A 201 5.07 -16.56 2.80
N THR A 202 3.87 -16.05 2.48
CA THR A 202 3.34 -15.98 1.10
C THR A 202 4.34 -15.43 0.07
N GLY A 203 5.07 -14.36 0.40
CA GLY A 203 6.01 -13.74 -0.53
C GLY A 203 7.28 -14.57 -0.75
N GLU A 204 7.89 -15.05 0.33
CA GLU A 204 9.15 -15.82 0.27
C GLU A 204 8.92 -17.25 -0.24
N ALA A 205 8.03 -18.00 0.39
CA ALA A 205 7.72 -19.36 -0.03
C ALA A 205 7.09 -19.39 -1.43
N GLY A 206 6.21 -18.42 -1.74
CA GLY A 206 5.64 -18.22 -3.07
C GLY A 206 6.71 -17.97 -4.12
N SER A 207 7.61 -17.02 -3.90
CA SER A 207 8.67 -16.71 -4.88
C SER A 207 9.64 -17.88 -5.07
N VAL A 208 10.02 -18.59 -4.02
CA VAL A 208 10.86 -19.80 -4.12
C VAL A 208 10.16 -20.91 -4.91
N SER A 209 8.86 -21.14 -4.68
CA SER A 209 8.10 -22.16 -5.41
C SER A 209 8.12 -21.97 -6.93
N LEU A 210 8.13 -20.71 -7.39
CA LEU A 210 8.20 -20.36 -8.81
C LEU A 210 9.59 -20.60 -9.42
N ARG A 211 10.64 -20.63 -8.59
CA ARG A 211 12.04 -20.84 -9.03
C ARG A 211 12.44 -22.31 -9.04
N LEU A 212 11.71 -23.15 -8.33
CA LEU A 212 11.96 -24.59 -8.30
C LEU A 212 11.29 -25.27 -9.50
N PRO A 213 11.98 -26.21 -10.19
CA PRO A 213 11.41 -26.92 -11.33
C PRO A 213 10.18 -27.77 -10.97
N GLU A 214 10.02 -28.15 -9.70
CA GLU A 214 8.89 -28.96 -9.23
C GLU A 214 7.61 -28.17 -8.99
N HIS A 215 7.69 -26.82 -8.97
CA HIS A 215 6.58 -25.92 -8.64
C HIS A 215 5.79 -26.37 -7.39
N PRO A 216 6.44 -26.49 -6.21
CA PRO A 216 5.78 -26.98 -5.02
C PRO A 216 4.61 -26.09 -4.60
N LEU A 217 3.60 -26.72 -4.00
CA LEU A 217 2.47 -26.00 -3.42
C LEU A 217 2.93 -25.28 -2.15
N VAL A 218 2.39 -24.08 -1.93
CA VAL A 218 2.71 -23.27 -0.76
C VAL A 218 1.62 -23.40 0.29
N LEU A 219 2.01 -23.79 1.50
CA LEU A 219 1.21 -23.69 2.71
C LEU A 219 1.56 -22.37 3.40
N ILE A 220 0.70 -21.37 3.20
CA ILE A 220 0.90 -20.01 3.67
C ILE A 220 0.87 -19.98 5.19
N ASP A 221 1.99 -19.60 5.81
CA ASP A 221 2.15 -19.43 7.26
C ASP A 221 1.67 -20.65 8.07
N GLY A 222 1.73 -21.86 7.49
CA GLY A 222 1.23 -23.09 8.12
C GLY A 222 -0.30 -23.19 8.22
N ASN A 223 -1.05 -22.31 7.55
CA ASN A 223 -2.49 -22.17 7.72
C ASN A 223 -3.30 -22.77 6.57
N TYR A 224 -3.94 -23.92 6.82
CA TYR A 224 -4.79 -24.61 5.85
C TYR A 224 -6.05 -23.82 5.42
N ALA A 225 -6.55 -22.90 6.25
CA ALA A 225 -7.67 -22.04 5.85
C ALA A 225 -7.24 -21.01 4.79
N ALA A 226 -5.97 -20.56 4.85
CA ALA A 226 -5.39 -19.66 3.86
C ALA A 226 -4.88 -20.41 2.61
N SER A 227 -4.71 -21.74 2.69
CA SER A 227 -4.24 -22.59 1.60
C SER A 227 -5.18 -23.78 1.36
N PRO A 228 -6.44 -23.56 0.96
CA PRO A 228 -7.45 -24.61 0.82
C PRO A 228 -7.13 -25.65 -0.28
N TRP A 229 -6.14 -25.37 -1.14
CA TRP A 229 -5.62 -26.32 -2.14
C TRP A 229 -4.68 -27.38 -1.54
N LEU A 230 -4.29 -27.27 -0.28
CA LEU A 230 -3.47 -28.24 0.45
C LEU A 230 -4.27 -28.87 1.59
N SER A 231 -4.30 -30.20 1.62
CA SER A 231 -4.84 -30.97 2.76
C SER A 231 -3.72 -31.33 3.75
N PRO A 232 -3.98 -31.41 5.07
CA PRO A 232 -3.00 -31.89 6.04
C PRO A 232 -2.43 -33.26 5.73
N GLN A 233 -3.25 -34.17 5.18
CA GLN A 233 -2.84 -35.51 4.78
C GLN A 233 -1.76 -35.47 3.69
N ARG A 234 -1.92 -34.60 2.69
CA ARG A 234 -0.94 -34.41 1.62
C ARG A 234 0.39 -33.88 2.16
N VAL A 235 0.35 -32.93 3.10
CA VAL A 235 1.58 -32.42 3.74
C VAL A 235 2.27 -33.52 4.54
N ALA A 236 1.51 -34.33 5.29
CA ALA A 236 2.05 -35.46 6.04
C ALA A 236 2.65 -36.55 5.12
N GLN A 237 2.01 -36.83 3.98
CA GLN A 237 2.50 -37.82 3.01
C GLN A 237 3.77 -37.37 2.30
N CYS A 238 3.86 -36.09 1.94
CA CYS A 238 4.95 -35.58 1.12
C CYS A 238 6.10 -34.97 1.90
N GLY A 239 5.90 -34.72 3.19
CA GLY A 239 6.78 -33.83 3.94
C GLY A 239 6.68 -32.39 3.43
N ALA A 240 7.46 -31.50 4.01
CA ALA A 240 7.53 -30.12 3.57
C ALA A 240 8.89 -29.49 3.84
N LEU A 241 9.29 -28.58 2.95
CA LEU A 241 10.34 -27.61 3.22
C LEU A 241 9.73 -26.43 4.00
N VAL A 242 10.29 -26.10 5.16
CA VAL A 242 9.83 -24.97 5.97
C VAL A 242 10.85 -23.83 5.88
N LEU A 243 10.37 -22.62 5.58
CA LEU A 243 11.15 -21.38 5.56
C LEU A 243 10.61 -20.46 6.67
N ASP A 244 11.44 -20.08 7.64
CA ASP A 244 11.05 -19.24 8.77
C ASP A 244 12.21 -18.31 9.20
N VAL A 245 11.92 -17.41 10.14
CA VAL A 245 12.92 -16.67 10.92
C VAL A 245 13.73 -17.67 11.75
N ALA A 246 15.05 -17.54 11.76
CA ALA A 246 15.93 -18.37 12.58
C ALA A 246 15.61 -18.19 14.08
N ARG A 247 15.22 -19.28 14.75
CA ARG A 247 14.93 -19.29 16.21
C ARG A 247 15.92 -20.17 16.97
N GLY A 248 16.80 -20.88 16.27
CA GLY A 248 17.75 -21.81 16.86
C GLY A 248 17.09 -23.10 17.31
N LEU A 249 16.01 -23.51 16.63
CA LEU A 249 15.32 -24.76 16.94
C LEU A 249 16.17 -25.96 16.46
N PRO A 250 16.10 -27.13 17.13
CA PRO A 250 16.78 -28.34 16.67
C PRO A 250 16.33 -28.71 15.24
N GLY A 251 17.30 -28.89 14.33
CA GLY A 251 17.04 -29.22 12.92
C GLY A 251 16.89 -28.01 11.99
N GLU A 252 16.91 -26.78 12.52
CA GLU A 252 17.02 -25.57 11.70
C GLU A 252 18.43 -25.39 11.12
N HIS A 253 18.47 -25.05 9.84
CA HIS A 253 19.68 -24.71 9.11
C HIS A 253 19.65 -23.21 8.79
N PRO A 254 20.46 -22.37 9.46
CA PRO A 254 20.52 -20.95 9.18
C PRO A 254 21.11 -20.69 7.78
N LEU A 255 20.54 -19.72 7.07
CA LEU A 255 20.88 -19.47 5.66
C LEU A 255 22.13 -18.58 5.46
N GLY A 256 22.54 -17.82 6.49
CA GLY A 256 23.66 -16.89 6.40
C GLY A 256 23.43 -15.75 5.39
N PRO A 257 24.44 -14.92 5.08
CA PRO A 257 24.32 -13.87 4.08
C PRO A 257 24.03 -14.43 2.67
N PRO A 258 23.10 -13.83 1.88
CA PRO A 258 22.39 -12.57 2.12
C PRO A 258 21.10 -12.69 2.96
N PHE A 259 20.69 -13.90 3.36
CA PHE A 259 19.44 -14.19 4.07
C PHE A 259 19.61 -14.22 5.61
N VAL A 260 20.30 -13.22 6.16
CA VAL A 260 20.60 -13.15 7.59
C VAL A 260 19.29 -13.17 8.41
N GLY A 261 19.26 -13.98 9.47
CA GLY A 261 18.09 -14.12 10.33
C GLY A 261 17.01 -15.06 9.78
N ARG A 262 17.26 -15.72 8.64
CA ARG A 262 16.39 -16.78 8.09
C ARG A 262 17.00 -18.17 8.31
N ALA A 263 16.12 -19.15 8.46
CA ALA A 263 16.50 -20.55 8.52
C ALA A 263 15.52 -21.40 7.70
N TRP A 264 15.97 -22.59 7.36
CA TRP A 264 15.11 -23.60 6.77
C TRP A 264 15.24 -24.92 7.53
N HIS A 265 14.20 -25.73 7.49
CA HIS A 265 14.24 -27.11 7.94
C HIS A 265 13.25 -27.94 7.13
N VAL A 266 13.28 -29.25 7.31
CA VAL A 266 12.38 -30.17 6.62
C VAL A 266 11.53 -30.91 7.65
N VAL A 267 10.23 -30.98 7.37
CA VAL A 267 9.32 -31.92 8.02
C VAL A 267 9.31 -33.19 7.16
N PRO A 268 9.79 -34.33 7.67
CA PRO A 268 9.88 -35.56 6.89
C PRO A 268 8.48 -36.13 6.59
N PRO A 269 8.33 -36.86 5.47
CA PRO A 269 7.10 -37.57 5.15
C PRO A 269 6.82 -38.67 6.19
N GLN A 270 5.55 -38.84 6.57
CA GLN A 270 5.07 -39.86 7.51
C GLN A 270 4.65 -41.17 6.83
N GLY A 271 4.77 -41.26 5.50
CA GLY A 271 4.39 -42.42 4.69
C GLY A 271 5.24 -42.57 3.42
N GLY A 272 5.17 -43.74 2.77
CA GLY A 272 6.01 -44.12 1.63
C GLY A 272 5.71 -43.33 0.35
N GLY A 273 6.30 -42.15 0.23
CA GLY A 273 6.43 -41.40 -1.02
C GLY A 273 5.23 -40.51 -1.39
N CYS A 274 5.53 -39.37 -2.01
CA CYS A 274 4.57 -38.43 -2.58
C CYS A 274 4.46 -38.67 -4.09
N ASN A 275 3.39 -39.35 -4.52
CA ASN A 275 3.05 -39.48 -5.94
C ASN A 275 2.20 -38.29 -6.40
#